data_AF-A0A1G6XEL9-F1
#
_entry.id   AF-A0A1G6XEL9-F1
#
_cell.length_a   1.000
_cell.length_b   1.000
_cell.length_c   1.000
_cell.angle_alpha   90.00
_cell.angle_beta   90.00
_cell.angle_gamma   90.00
#
_symmetry.space_group_name_H-M   'P 1'
#
loop_
_entity.id
_entity.type
_entity.pdbx_description
1 polymer ?
#
loop_
_entity_poly.entity_id
_entity_poly.type
_entity_poly.pdbx_seq_one_letter_code
_entity_poly.pdbx_strand_id
1 'polypeptide(L)'
;MIRIRAAIIGFASVLAAVTFALTASPGHAAEPSTPDSAHLASTGGGNPIEVQTSADCVYYLRVVGYEVGPKRTDACNRGEGGTGAAHWVCSGLLQSGGVTAYHADNACTLAAR
;
A
#
# COMPACT_ATOMS: atom_id res chain seq x y z
N MET A 1 -14.73 -46.06 -3.40
CA MET A 1 -14.93 -45.36 -4.69
C MET A 1 -15.77 -44.12 -4.44
N ILE A 2 -15.14 -42.95 -4.31
CA ILE A 2 -15.81 -41.68 -3.98
C ILE A 2 -15.76 -40.81 -5.25
N ARG A 3 -16.94 -40.51 -5.81
CA ARG A 3 -17.12 -39.62 -6.96
C ARG A 3 -17.62 -38.28 -6.43
N ILE A 4 -16.76 -37.27 -6.37
CA ILE A 4 -17.18 -35.90 -6.05
C ILE A 4 -16.98 -35.04 -7.31
N ARG A 5 -18.11 -34.50 -7.78
CA ARG A 5 -18.27 -33.74 -9.01
C ARG A 5 -17.63 -32.36 -8.84
N ALA A 6 -16.79 -32.00 -9.81
CA ALA A 6 -16.29 -30.64 -9.98
C ALA A 6 -17.46 -29.68 -10.28
N ALA A 7 -17.50 -28.54 -9.59
CA ALA A 7 -18.36 -27.42 -9.94
C ALA A 7 -17.46 -26.23 -10.24
N ILE A 8 -17.37 -25.90 -11.53
CA ILE A 8 -16.68 -24.73 -12.09
C ILE A 8 -17.62 -23.55 -11.86
N ILE A 9 -17.25 -22.59 -11.00
CA ILE A 9 -18.01 -21.37 -10.79
C ILE A 9 -17.37 -20.27 -11.65
N GLY A 10 -18.18 -19.76 -12.58
CA GLY A 10 -17.78 -18.92 -13.69
C GLY A 10 -17.35 -17.50 -13.30
N PHE A 11 -16.35 -17.00 -14.04
CA PHE A 11 -15.94 -15.61 -14.08
C PHE A 11 -16.95 -14.81 -14.92
N ALA A 12 -17.74 -13.94 -14.27
CA ALA A 12 -18.56 -12.95 -14.95
C ALA A 12 -17.87 -11.59 -14.91
N SER A 13 -17.37 -11.17 -16.07
CA SER A 13 -16.77 -9.88 -16.35
C SER A 13 -17.77 -8.73 -16.15
N VAL A 14 -17.39 -7.69 -15.42
CA VAL A 14 -18.14 -6.42 -15.41
C VAL A 14 -17.21 -5.33 -15.95
N LEU A 15 -17.40 -4.97 -17.22
CA LEU A 15 -16.91 -3.73 -17.81
C LEU A 15 -17.92 -2.63 -17.49
N ALA A 16 -17.58 -1.72 -16.58
CA ALA A 16 -18.33 -0.48 -16.37
C ALA A 16 -17.59 0.66 -17.08
N ALA A 17 -18.14 1.12 -18.20
CA ALA A 17 -17.67 2.31 -18.90
C ALA A 17 -18.12 3.56 -18.12
N VAL A 18 -17.18 4.43 -17.76
CA VAL A 18 -17.45 5.69 -17.07
C VAL A 18 -17.47 6.82 -18.09
N THR A 19 -18.64 7.42 -18.27
CA THR A 19 -18.88 8.62 -19.08
C THR A 19 -18.47 9.87 -18.30
N PHE A 20 -17.54 10.65 -18.85
CA PHE A 20 -17.16 11.97 -18.32
C PHE A 20 -18.11 13.05 -18.87
N ALA A 21 -18.95 13.61 -18.02
CA ALA A 21 -19.70 14.83 -18.31
C ALA A 21 -18.92 16.04 -17.79
N LEU A 22 -18.38 16.87 -18.70
CA LEU A 22 -17.83 18.18 -18.36
C LEU A 22 -18.97 19.19 -18.16
N THR A 23 -19.15 19.70 -16.94
CA THR A 23 -19.96 20.90 -16.71
C THR A 23 -19.04 22.00 -16.20
N ALA A 24 -18.72 22.97 -17.05
CA ALA A 24 -18.02 24.18 -16.66
C ALA A 24 -19.04 25.24 -16.19
N SER A 25 -18.83 25.84 -15.03
CA SER A 25 -19.26 27.21 -14.74
C SER A 25 -18.45 27.80 -13.56
N PRO A 26 -18.01 29.07 -13.64
CA PRO A 26 -17.11 29.70 -12.67
C PRO A 26 -17.89 30.44 -11.57
N GLY A 27 -17.38 30.42 -10.34
CA GLY A 27 -17.96 31.17 -9.22
C GLY A 27 -16.99 31.22 -8.05
N HIS A 28 -16.57 32.43 -7.71
CA HIS A 28 -15.51 32.77 -6.76
C HIS A 28 -15.87 32.49 -5.28
N ALA A 29 -14.79 32.28 -4.51
CA ALA A 29 -14.60 32.62 -3.10
C ALA A 29 -15.25 31.76 -2.01
N ALA A 30 -14.47 30.84 -1.47
CA ALA A 30 -14.03 30.82 -0.06
C ALA A 30 -13.03 29.67 0.09
N GLU A 31 -11.82 29.95 0.57
CA GLU A 31 -10.82 28.92 0.89
C GLU A 31 -11.11 28.35 2.29
N PRO A 32 -11.49 27.06 2.39
CA PRO A 32 -11.15 26.24 3.53
C PRO A 32 -10.02 25.30 3.14
N SER A 33 -8.95 25.33 3.92
CA SER A 33 -7.75 24.50 3.78
C SER A 33 -8.10 23.03 3.51
N THR A 34 -7.71 22.57 2.32
CA THR A 34 -7.81 21.19 1.89
C THR A 34 -6.93 20.29 2.74
N PRO A 35 -7.41 19.14 3.24
CA PRO A 35 -6.53 18.03 3.53
C PRO A 35 -5.99 17.52 2.20
N ASP A 36 -4.72 17.80 1.94
CA ASP A 36 -3.91 17.27 0.85
C ASP A 36 -3.96 15.74 0.86
N SER A 37 -4.99 15.21 0.21
CA SER A 37 -5.11 13.79 -0.12
C SER A 37 -4.43 13.60 -1.46
N ALA A 38 -3.10 13.76 -1.47
CA ALA A 38 -2.25 13.32 -2.57
C ALA A 38 -2.19 11.78 -2.53
N HIS A 39 -3.30 11.13 -2.89
CA HIS A 39 -3.29 9.74 -3.29
C HIS A 39 -2.79 9.68 -4.74
N LEU A 40 -1.47 9.77 -4.91
CA LEU A 40 -0.83 9.43 -6.18
C LEU A 40 -0.97 7.92 -6.38
N ALA A 41 -1.87 7.56 -7.28
CA ALA A 41 -1.96 6.24 -7.88
C ALA A 41 -0.66 5.96 -8.66
N SER A 42 0.21 5.11 -8.13
CA SER A 42 1.30 4.51 -8.91
C SER A 42 0.69 3.47 -9.85
N THR A 43 0.43 3.89 -11.10
CA THR A 43 0.06 2.98 -12.20
C THR A 43 1.32 2.75 -13.03
N GLY A 44 1.75 1.49 -13.09
CA GLY A 44 3.06 1.08 -13.60
C GLY A 44 3.39 1.50 -15.04
N GLY A 45 4.69 1.64 -15.30
CA GLY A 45 5.21 1.87 -16.65
C GLY A 45 6.69 2.28 -16.69
N GLY A 46 7.60 1.36 -16.38
CA GLY A 46 9.03 1.48 -16.67
C GLY A 46 9.87 2.13 -15.55
N ASN A 47 10.94 1.44 -15.13
CA ASN A 47 11.88 1.87 -14.09
C ASN A 47 12.44 3.30 -14.30
N PRO A 48 12.23 4.23 -13.36
CA PRO A 48 13.33 4.86 -12.62
C PRO A 48 13.76 3.92 -11.48
N ILE A 49 14.90 4.13 -10.83
CA ILE A 49 15.15 3.50 -9.52
C ILE A 49 14.03 4.03 -8.60
N GLU A 50 12.95 3.27 -8.47
CA GLU A 50 11.84 3.60 -7.58
C GLU A 50 12.41 3.48 -6.18
N VAL A 51 12.80 4.64 -5.63
CA VAL A 51 13.21 4.75 -4.24
C VAL A 51 12.05 4.18 -3.46
N GLN A 52 12.27 3.02 -2.87
CA GLN A 52 11.29 2.35 -2.07
C GLN A 52 11.26 3.03 -0.70
N THR A 53 10.08 3.55 -0.41
CA THR A 53 9.84 4.42 0.72
C THR A 53 9.13 3.66 1.83
N SER A 54 8.94 4.33 2.96
CA SER A 54 8.00 3.88 3.99
C SER A 54 6.59 3.56 3.45
N ALA A 55 6.19 4.15 2.32
CA ALA A 55 4.92 3.83 1.65
C ALA A 55 4.88 2.40 1.08
N ASP A 56 5.98 1.89 0.54
CA ASP A 56 6.08 0.54 -0.03
C ASP A 56 6.02 -0.54 1.05
N CYS A 57 6.65 -0.25 2.19
CA CYS A 57 6.53 -1.06 3.41
C CYS A 57 5.07 -1.15 3.87
N VAL A 58 4.36 -0.02 3.95
CA VAL A 58 2.94 0.03 4.33
C VAL A 58 2.07 -0.70 3.30
N TYR A 59 2.33 -0.50 2.01
CA TYR A 59 1.58 -1.15 0.94
C TYR A 59 1.73 -2.68 1.00
N TYR A 60 2.96 -3.17 1.14
CA TYR A 60 3.25 -4.60 1.30
C TYR A 60 2.46 -5.20 2.46
N LEU A 61 2.46 -4.54 3.62
CA LEU A 61 1.72 -5.02 4.80
C LEU A 61 0.22 -5.15 4.54
N ARG A 62 -0.40 -4.21 3.80
CA ARG A 62 -1.82 -4.31 3.42
C ARG A 62 -2.07 -5.49 2.47
N VAL A 63 -1.21 -5.66 1.46
CA VAL A 63 -1.35 -6.71 0.45
C VAL A 63 -1.25 -8.11 1.06
N VAL A 64 -0.36 -8.30 2.04
CA VAL A 64 -0.23 -9.59 2.74
C VAL A 64 -1.26 -9.78 3.87
N GLY A 65 -2.19 -8.83 4.05
CA GLY A 65 -3.35 -8.98 4.92
C GLY A 65 -3.21 -8.39 6.33
N TYR A 66 -2.21 -7.55 6.59
CA TYR A 66 -2.09 -6.84 7.86
C TYR A 66 -2.89 -5.54 7.86
N GLU A 67 -3.62 -5.31 8.94
CA GLU A 67 -4.26 -4.03 9.22
C GLU A 67 -3.22 -2.93 9.49
N VAL A 68 -3.03 -1.99 8.57
CA VAL A 68 -2.04 -0.92 8.78
C VAL A 68 -2.64 0.19 9.63
N GLY A 69 -2.23 0.23 10.90
CA GLY A 69 -2.47 1.34 11.81
C GLY A 69 -1.23 2.21 12.07
N PRO A 70 -1.33 3.16 13.01
CA PRO A 70 -0.25 4.09 13.34
C PRO A 70 1.06 3.39 13.73
N LYS A 71 0.98 2.29 14.49
CA LYS A 71 2.16 1.50 14.90
C LYS A 71 2.96 0.95 13.73
N ARG A 72 2.28 0.40 12.71
CA ARG A 72 2.93 -0.22 11.55
C ARG A 72 3.47 0.84 10.58
N THR A 73 2.76 1.97 10.47
CA THR A 73 3.21 3.14 9.70
C THR A 73 4.47 3.75 10.32
N ASP A 74 4.49 3.97 11.63
CA ASP A 74 5.67 4.48 12.36
C ASP A 74 6.87 3.53 12.27
N ALA A 75 6.63 2.21 12.32
CA ALA A 75 7.68 1.22 12.09
C ALA A 75 8.31 1.34 10.69
N CYS A 76 7.50 1.48 9.64
CA CYS A 76 7.97 1.69 8.28
C CYS A 76 8.74 3.01 8.13
N ASN A 77 8.24 4.11 8.71
CA ASN A 77 8.91 5.42 8.67
C ASN A 77 10.29 5.40 9.36
N ARG A 78 10.45 4.59 10.41
CA ARG A 78 11.75 4.42 11.10
C ARG A 78 12.72 3.49 10.38
N GLY A 79 12.22 2.67 9.44
CA GLY A 79 13.03 1.90 8.51
C GLY A 79 13.58 2.74 7.36
N GLU A 80 12.98 3.91 7.12
CA GLU A 80 13.40 4.86 6.10
C GLU A 80 14.81 5.40 6.42
N GLY A 81 15.74 5.26 5.47
CA GLY A 81 17.14 5.70 5.64
C GLY A 81 18.19 4.63 5.38
N GLY A 82 17.80 3.39 5.05
CA GLY A 82 18.72 2.41 4.42
C GLY A 82 19.82 1.84 5.32
N THR A 83 19.84 2.18 6.62
CA THR A 83 20.87 1.67 7.54
C THR A 83 20.44 0.33 8.16
N GLY A 84 21.42 -0.53 8.47
CA GLY A 84 21.15 -1.79 9.18
C GLY A 84 20.47 -1.58 10.54
N ALA A 85 20.72 -0.45 11.21
CA ALA A 85 20.04 -0.07 12.45
C ALA A 85 18.56 0.28 12.22
N ALA A 86 18.26 1.05 11.17
CA ALA A 86 16.88 1.38 10.78
C ALA A 86 16.08 0.11 10.44
N HIS A 87 16.69 -0.83 9.72
CA HIS A 87 16.10 -2.14 9.42
C HIS A 87 15.77 -2.94 10.69
N TRP A 88 16.70 -2.97 11.65
CA TRP A 88 16.50 -3.64 12.95
C TRP A 88 15.36 -3.01 13.76
N VAL A 89 15.27 -1.68 13.78
CA VAL A 89 14.21 -0.95 14.48
C VAL A 89 12.85 -1.20 13.82
N CYS A 90 12.79 -1.10 12.49
CA CYS A 90 11.57 -1.37 11.71
C CYS A 90 11.06 -2.80 11.96
N SER A 91 11.94 -3.79 11.82
CA SER A 91 11.55 -5.19 11.97
C SER A 91 11.11 -5.53 13.41
N GLY A 92 11.77 -4.96 14.41
CA GLY A 92 11.40 -5.12 15.81
C GLY A 92 10.03 -4.51 16.13
N LEU A 93 9.74 -3.32 15.61
CA LEU A 93 8.45 -2.65 15.83
C LEU A 93 7.31 -3.38 15.13
N LEU A 94 7.51 -3.86 13.89
CA LEU A 94 6.51 -4.65 13.18
C LEU A 94 6.22 -5.97 13.91
N GLN A 95 7.25 -6.66 14.39
CA GLN A 95 7.09 -7.88 15.18
C GLN A 95 6.34 -7.63 16.48
N SER A 96 6.62 -6.52 17.17
CA SER A 96 5.86 -6.11 18.36
C SER A 96 4.37 -5.81 18.07
N GLY A 97 4.06 -5.52 16.80
CA GLY A 97 2.70 -5.33 16.28
C GLY A 97 2.08 -6.61 15.72
N GLY A 98 2.68 -7.78 15.95
CA GLY A 98 2.15 -9.09 15.52
C GLY A 98 2.42 -9.44 14.05
N VAL A 99 3.31 -8.71 13.37
CA VAL A 99 3.79 -9.10 12.03
C VAL A 99 4.81 -10.23 12.21
N THR A 100 4.75 -11.25 11.36
CA THR A 100 5.75 -12.34 11.43
C THR A 100 7.13 -11.81 11.05
N ALA A 101 8.19 -12.43 11.57
CA ALA A 101 9.56 -12.04 11.25
C ALA A 101 9.82 -11.99 9.73
N TYR A 102 9.29 -12.96 8.98
CA TYR A 102 9.40 -13.01 7.53
C TYR A 102 8.72 -11.80 6.84
N HIS A 103 7.49 -11.46 7.21
CA HIS A 103 6.82 -10.30 6.60
C HIS A 103 7.43 -8.96 7.06
N ALA A 104 7.91 -8.89 8.30
CA ALA A 104 8.58 -7.70 8.81
C ALA A 104 9.90 -7.43 8.07
N ASP A 105 10.72 -8.46 7.83
CA ASP A 105 11.99 -8.32 7.11
C ASP A 105 11.79 -7.88 5.65
N ASN A 106 10.82 -8.49 4.95
CA ASN A 106 10.45 -8.07 3.60
C ASN A 106 9.95 -6.62 3.58
N ALA A 107 9.02 -6.25 4.47
CA ALA A 107 8.49 -4.89 4.53
C ALA A 107 9.60 -3.84 4.81
N CYS A 108 10.51 -4.12 5.73
CA CYS A 108 11.60 -3.20 6.07
C CYS A 108 12.68 -3.12 4.99
N THR A 109 12.88 -4.19 4.21
CA THR A 109 13.74 -4.14 3.02
C THR A 109 13.17 -3.19 1.96
N LEU A 110 11.84 -3.14 1.84
CA LEU A 110 11.16 -2.19 0.96
C LEU A 110 11.23 -0.77 1.54
N ALA A 111 11.21 -0.55 2.86
CA ALA A 111 11.35 0.80 3.42
C ALA A 111 12.73 1.47 3.19
N ALA A 112 13.72 0.74 2.70
CA ALA A 112 15.13 1.06 2.81
C ALA A 112 15.90 1.16 1.48
N ARG A 113 15.22 1.03 0.33
CA ARG A 113 15.87 0.90 -1.00
C ARG A 113 15.54 2.03 -1.95
#